data_AF-A0A9D7P8D4-F1
#
_entry.id   AF-A0A9D7P8D4-F1
#
_cell.length_a   1.000
_cell.length_b   1.000
_cell.length_c   1.000
_cell.angle_alpha   90.00
_cell.angle_beta   90.00
_cell.angle_gamma   90.00
#
_symmetry.space_group_name_H-M   'P 1'
#
loop_
_entity.id
_entity.type
_entity.pdbx_description
1 polymer ?
#
loop_
_entity_poly.entity_id
_entity_poly.type
_entity_poly.pdbx_seq_one_letter_code
_entity_poly.pdbx_strand_id
1 'polypeptide(L)'
;MIRRDFLTVLGGGASSLVTGRGGLFNPFNSDSPDLEKRAAKIIREYDAQGIHRTATEVDNRSAQWLGKLVQSNGAAMSLRPFNISRVDPLAAYIQIGDRRIEGLPIFDAAFTEASGITGTLGPLGVMLRSDSLKLRQMLNMDRPIQR
;
A
#
# COMPACT_ATOMS: atom_id res chain seq x y z
N MET A 1 -19.25 9.38 16.74
CA MET A 1 -18.10 10.30 16.76
C MET A 1 -16.98 9.64 17.55
N ILE A 2 -15.98 9.06 16.87
CA ILE A 2 -14.89 8.31 17.50
C ILE A 2 -13.64 9.19 17.48
N ARG A 3 -13.20 9.64 18.66
CA ARG A 3 -11.97 10.42 18.83
C ARG A 3 -10.76 9.50 18.67
N ARG A 4 -9.78 9.95 17.88
CA ARG A 4 -8.47 9.31 17.73
C ARG A 4 -7.54 9.96 18.76
N ASP A 5 -7.26 9.25 19.83
CA ASP A 5 -6.30 9.68 20.84
C ASP A 5 -4.91 9.17 20.41
N PHE A 6 -4.11 10.09 19.89
CA PHE A 6 -2.70 9.85 19.59
C PHE A 6 -1.91 9.92 20.90
N LEU A 7 -0.99 8.97 21.09
CA LEU A 7 -0.15 8.75 22.27
C LEU A 7 0.34 10.06 22.92
N THR A 8 -0.08 10.30 24.16
CA THR A 8 0.56 11.28 25.07
C THR A 8 1.52 10.50 25.97
N VAL A 9 2.82 10.66 25.75
CA VAL A 9 3.85 10.15 26.68
C VAL A 9 4.01 11.18 27.81
N LEU A 10 3.40 10.92 28.95
CA LEU A 10 3.69 11.62 30.21
C LEU A 10 4.92 10.98 30.87
N GLY A 11 6.10 11.47 30.50
CA GLY A 11 7.33 11.23 31.25
C GLY A 11 7.56 12.38 32.24
N GLY A 12 7.06 12.23 33.46
CA GLY A 12 7.44 13.10 34.58
C GLY A 12 8.84 12.73 35.08
N GLY A 13 9.71 13.71 35.28
CA GLY A 13 11.01 13.51 35.91
C GLY A 13 11.98 14.69 35.79
N ALA A 14 11.98 15.56 36.80
CA ALA A 14 13.03 16.48 37.23
C ALA A 14 13.67 17.45 36.21
N SER A 15 13.16 18.68 36.19
CA SER A 15 13.83 19.86 35.64
C SER A 15 15.17 20.11 36.33
N SER A 16 16.27 19.94 35.60
CA SER A 16 17.52 20.65 35.89
C SER A 16 17.61 21.84 34.94
N LEU A 17 17.71 23.05 35.50
CA LEU A 17 17.89 24.29 34.75
C LEU A 17 19.19 24.23 33.94
N VAL A 18 19.08 24.32 32.61
CA VAL A 18 20.18 24.72 31.74
C VAL A 18 19.81 26.09 31.15
N THR A 19 20.38 27.14 31.74
CA THR A 19 20.45 28.47 31.14
C THR A 19 21.45 28.43 29.99
N GLY A 20 20.97 28.41 28.75
CA GLY A 20 21.82 28.47 27.56
C GLY A 20 21.02 28.78 26.31
N ARG A 21 21.24 29.98 25.75
CA ARG A 21 20.74 30.53 24.47
C ARG A 21 20.19 29.51 23.46
N GLY A 22 18.87 29.59 23.23
CA GLY A 22 18.20 29.50 21.92
C GLY A 22 18.79 28.56 20.87
N GLY A 23 18.75 27.25 21.14
CA GLY A 23 18.73 26.25 20.07
C GLY A 23 17.31 25.79 19.88
N LEU A 24 16.68 26.14 18.75
CA LEU A 24 15.46 25.48 18.30
C LEU A 24 15.76 23.97 18.24
N PHE A 25 15.02 23.16 19.00
CA PHE A 25 15.01 21.71 18.81
C PHE A 25 14.62 21.48 17.35
N ASN A 26 15.57 21.06 16.52
CA ASN A 26 15.30 20.61 15.16
C ASN A 26 15.19 19.07 15.22
N PRO A 27 13.97 18.49 15.32
CA PRO A 27 13.79 17.05 15.50
C PRO A 27 14.17 16.22 14.25
N PHE A 28 14.65 16.87 13.18
CA PHE A 28 14.98 16.26 11.89
C PHE A 28 16.46 16.34 11.51
N ASN A 29 17.36 16.67 12.45
CA ASN A 29 18.79 16.56 12.14
C ASN A 29 19.22 15.08 12.15
N SER A 30 19.03 14.41 11.02
CA SER A 30 19.34 12.98 10.80
C SER A 30 20.79 12.71 10.42
N ASP A 31 21.68 13.72 10.51
CA ASP A 31 23.10 13.65 10.13
C ASP A 31 23.96 12.86 11.15
N SER A 32 23.41 11.78 11.68
CA SER A 32 24.20 10.77 12.38
C SER A 32 24.49 9.65 11.39
N PRO A 33 25.78 9.42 11.04
CA PRO A 33 26.19 8.27 10.21
C PRO A 33 25.64 6.92 10.73
N ASP A 34 25.31 6.84 12.02
CA ASP A 34 24.73 5.65 12.64
C ASP A 34 23.23 5.50 12.35
N LEU A 35 22.50 6.61 12.14
CA LEU A 35 21.12 6.55 11.68
C LEU A 35 21.05 6.05 10.23
N GLU A 36 21.87 6.61 9.35
CA GLU A 36 21.93 6.20 7.94
C GLU A 36 22.31 4.72 7.80
N LYS A 37 23.34 4.26 8.53
CA LYS A 37 23.74 2.84 8.53
C LYS A 37 22.61 1.92 8.99
N ARG A 38 21.87 2.30 10.05
CA ARG A 38 20.73 1.52 10.55
C ARG A 38 19.58 1.51 9.55
N ALA A 39 19.21 2.66 8.99
CA ALA A 39 18.16 2.75 7.97
C ALA A 39 18.51 1.90 6.74
N ALA A 40 19.74 2.01 6.24
CA ALA A 40 20.22 1.22 5.11
C ALA A 40 20.21 -0.29 5.42
N LYS A 41 20.56 -0.70 6.64
CA LYS A 41 20.44 -2.11 7.09
C LYS A 41 18.98 -2.58 7.05
N ILE A 42 18.05 -1.81 7.61
CA ILE A 42 16.63 -2.16 7.63
C ILE A 42 16.08 -2.27 6.21
N ILE A 43 16.38 -1.32 5.34
CA ILE A 43 15.93 -1.34 3.93
C ILE A 43 16.46 -2.58 3.21
N ARG A 44 17.76 -2.89 3.35
CA ARG A 44 18.35 -4.10 2.75
C ARG A 44 17.73 -5.39 3.28
N GLU A 45 17.50 -5.48 4.58
CA GLU A 45 16.89 -6.67 5.22
C GLU A 45 15.42 -6.85 4.86
N TYR A 46 14.70 -5.75 4.62
CA TYR A 46 13.35 -5.78 4.09
C TYR A 46 13.35 -6.25 2.63
N ASP A 47 14.09 -5.56 1.76
CA ASP A 47 14.20 -5.84 0.32
C ASP A 47 14.64 -7.29 0.01
N ALA A 48 15.55 -7.84 0.80
CA ALA A 48 15.99 -9.23 0.67
C ALA A 48 14.87 -10.27 0.85
N GLN A 49 13.69 -9.87 1.34
CA GLN A 49 12.53 -10.74 1.46
C GLN A 49 11.74 -10.87 0.14
N GLY A 50 12.09 -10.14 -0.92
CA GLY A 50 11.51 -10.30 -2.25
C GLY A 50 10.29 -9.43 -2.51
N ILE A 51 9.30 -9.94 -3.26
CA ILE A 51 8.15 -9.12 -3.71
C ILE A 51 7.12 -8.96 -2.60
N HIS A 52 7.05 -7.77 -2.01
CA HIS A 52 6.18 -7.40 -0.88
C HIS A 52 4.72 -7.13 -1.28
N ARG A 53 4.14 -7.95 -2.15
CA ARG A 53 2.74 -7.79 -2.56
C ARG A 53 1.82 -8.14 -1.39
N THR A 54 0.84 -7.28 -1.09
CA THR A 54 -0.13 -7.49 -0.01
C THR A 54 -0.85 -8.85 -0.12
N ALA A 55 -1.10 -9.47 1.03
CA ALA A 55 -1.69 -10.81 1.17
C ALA A 55 -0.95 -11.90 0.39
N THR A 56 0.38 -11.81 0.37
CA THR A 56 1.26 -12.91 -0.04
C THR A 56 2.05 -13.43 1.15
N GLU A 57 2.76 -14.54 0.95
CA GLU A 57 3.65 -15.09 1.99
C GLU A 57 4.74 -14.09 2.40
N VAL A 58 5.27 -13.31 1.44
CA VAL A 58 6.28 -12.29 1.72
C VAL A 58 5.71 -11.17 2.59
N ASP A 59 4.47 -10.74 2.34
CA ASP A 59 3.76 -9.77 3.17
C ASP A 59 3.65 -10.26 4.63
N ASN A 60 3.14 -11.49 4.81
CA ASN A 60 3.04 -12.11 6.15
C ASN A 60 4.39 -12.21 6.87
N ARG A 61 5.42 -12.71 6.16
CA ARG A 61 6.77 -12.82 6.70
C ARG A 61 7.33 -11.46 7.10
N SER A 62 7.11 -10.43 6.27
CA SER A 62 7.60 -9.09 6.53
C SER A 62 6.92 -8.45 7.74
N ALA A 63 5.62 -8.68 7.93
CA ALA A 63 4.88 -8.23 9.11
C ALA A 63 5.41 -8.89 10.39
N GLN A 64 5.67 -10.20 10.36
CA GLN A 64 6.25 -10.92 11.49
C GLN A 64 7.67 -10.46 11.80
N TRP A 65 8.50 -10.26 10.78
CA TRP A 65 9.87 -9.76 10.93
C TRP A 65 9.89 -8.36 11.56
N LEU A 66 9.07 -7.43 11.04
CA LEU A 66 8.95 -6.09 11.60
C LEU A 66 8.46 -6.15 13.05
N GLY A 67 7.49 -7.03 13.33
CA GLY A 67 6.99 -7.21 14.69
C GLY A 67 8.07 -7.68 15.67
N LYS A 68 8.97 -8.58 15.26
CA LYS A 68 10.12 -9.01 16.06
C LYS A 68 11.11 -7.86 16.31
N LEU A 69 11.37 -7.02 15.31
CA LEU A 69 12.21 -5.83 15.46
C LEU A 69 11.62 -4.85 16.48
N VAL A 70 10.30 -4.62 16.44
CA VAL A 70 9.62 -3.75 17.41
C VAL A 70 9.75 -4.32 18.82
N GLN A 71 9.51 -5.62 19.00
CA GLN A 71 9.64 -6.30 20.30
C GLN A 71 11.08 -6.25 20.84
N SER A 72 12.09 -6.48 19.99
CA SER A 72 13.49 -6.44 20.42
C SER A 72 13.95 -5.05 20.87
N ASN A 73 13.21 -4.00 20.51
CA ASN A 73 13.45 -2.62 20.95
C ASN A 73 12.55 -2.23 22.16
N GLY A 74 11.92 -3.20 22.82
CA GLY A 74 11.17 -2.99 24.06
C GLY A 74 9.74 -2.46 23.87
N ALA A 75 9.25 -2.39 22.63
CA ALA A 75 7.90 -1.94 22.34
C ALA A 75 6.91 -3.12 22.30
N ALA A 76 5.68 -2.87 22.78
CA ALA A 76 4.59 -3.82 22.65
C ALA A 76 4.20 -3.98 21.17
N MET A 77 3.88 -5.21 20.76
CA MET A 77 3.53 -5.54 19.39
C MET A 77 2.34 -6.50 19.35
N SER A 78 1.42 -6.26 18.43
CA SER A 78 0.36 -7.20 18.07
C SER A 78 0.11 -7.17 16.57
N LEU A 79 -0.05 -8.35 15.95
CA LEU A 79 -0.46 -8.48 14.56
C LEU A 79 -1.99 -8.57 14.50
N ARG A 80 -2.62 -7.77 13.63
CA ARG A 80 -4.08 -7.71 13.49
C ARG A 80 -4.47 -8.22 12.10
N PRO A 81 -5.00 -9.45 12.00
CA PRO A 81 -5.46 -9.96 10.72
C PRO A 81 -6.75 -9.25 10.28
N PHE A 82 -6.93 -9.14 8.97
CA PHE A 82 -8.16 -8.67 8.34
C PHE A 82 -8.33 -9.37 6.99
N ASN A 83 -9.57 -9.51 6.55
CA ASN A 83 -9.90 -10.14 5.28
C ASN A 83 -9.78 -9.13 4.14
N ILE A 84 -9.20 -9.54 3.02
CA ILE A 84 -9.18 -8.76 1.79
C ILE A 84 -9.55 -9.62 0.58
N SER A 85 -10.16 -9.00 -0.42
CA SER A 85 -10.32 -9.59 -1.75
C SER A 85 -9.06 -9.27 -2.57
N ARG A 86 -8.15 -10.23 -2.65
CA ARG A 86 -6.90 -10.08 -3.40
C ARG A 86 -7.15 -10.22 -4.90
N VAL A 87 -6.59 -9.30 -5.67
CA VAL A 87 -6.58 -9.36 -7.13
C VAL A 87 -5.19 -9.80 -7.58
N ASP A 88 -5.11 -10.80 -8.46
CA ASP A 88 -3.88 -11.23 -9.13
C ASP A 88 -4.01 -11.04 -10.64
N PRO A 89 -3.35 -10.03 -11.23
CA PRO A 89 -3.24 -9.91 -12.67
C PRO A 89 -2.55 -11.15 -13.24
N LEU A 90 -3.23 -11.81 -14.17
CA LEU A 90 -2.71 -13.00 -14.87
C LEU A 90 -2.13 -12.60 -16.22
N ALA A 91 -2.96 -12.02 -17.09
CA ALA A 91 -2.57 -11.50 -18.39
C ALA A 91 -3.00 -10.04 -18.47
N ALA A 92 -2.07 -9.17 -18.88
CA ALA A 92 -2.32 -7.76 -19.07
C ALA A 92 -1.61 -7.32 -20.35
N TYR A 93 -2.35 -7.25 -21.45
CA TYR A 93 -1.80 -6.86 -22.74
C TYR A 93 -2.87 -6.17 -23.60
N ILE A 94 -2.41 -5.44 -24.61
CA ILE A 94 -3.22 -4.95 -25.71
C ILE A 94 -2.74 -5.64 -26.97
N GLN A 95 -3.67 -6.08 -27.83
CA GLN A 95 -3.35 -6.63 -29.14
C GLN A 95 -3.90 -5.72 -30.24
N ILE A 96 -3.04 -5.33 -31.18
CA ILE A 96 -3.37 -4.50 -32.35
C ILE A 96 -2.90 -5.26 -33.59
N GLY A 97 -3.85 -5.81 -34.35
CA GLY A 97 -3.54 -6.73 -35.44
C GLY A 97 -2.81 -7.98 -34.92
N ASP A 98 -1.63 -8.25 -35.48
CA ASP A 98 -0.74 -9.33 -35.09
C ASP A 98 0.22 -8.96 -33.94
N ARG A 99 0.23 -7.69 -33.51
CA ARG A 99 1.16 -7.20 -32.50
C ARG A 99 0.54 -7.25 -31.11
N ARG A 100 1.22 -7.95 -30.20
CA ARG A 100 0.92 -7.98 -28.76
C ARG A 100 1.84 -7.02 -28.00
N ILE A 101 1.26 -6.23 -27.10
CA ILE A 101 1.95 -5.24 -26.27
C ILE A 101 1.63 -5.57 -24.81
N GLU A 102 2.62 -6.05 -24.06
CA GLU A 102 2.48 -6.31 -22.62
C GLU A 102 2.30 -5.00 -21.85
N GLY A 103 1.54 -5.07 -20.76
CA GLY A 103 1.26 -3.94 -19.90
C GLY A 103 1.04 -4.36 -18.45
N LEU A 104 0.81 -3.36 -17.61
CA LEU A 104 0.37 -3.55 -16.24
C LEU A 104 -0.98 -2.86 -16.08
N PRO A 105 -1.97 -3.51 -15.43
CA PRO A 105 -3.20 -2.84 -15.10
C PRO A 105 -2.90 -1.63 -14.20
N ILE A 106 -3.57 -0.51 -14.47
CA ILE A 106 -3.56 0.62 -13.56
C ILE A 106 -4.29 0.20 -12.28
N PHE A 107 -3.86 0.74 -11.14
CA PHE A 107 -4.57 0.57 -9.87
C PHE A 107 -6.05 0.94 -10.00
N ASP A 108 -6.94 0.14 -9.40
CA ASP A 108 -8.41 0.28 -9.51
C ASP A 108 -8.99 0.23 -10.94
N ALA A 109 -8.24 -0.30 -11.91
CA ALA A 109 -8.82 -0.60 -13.22
C ALA A 109 -9.90 -1.69 -13.10
N ALA A 110 -10.95 -1.57 -13.91
CA ALA A 110 -11.95 -2.63 -14.04
C ALA A 110 -11.34 -3.91 -14.64
N PHE A 111 -11.97 -5.04 -14.36
CA PHE A 111 -11.59 -6.32 -14.94
C PHE A 111 -12.21 -6.51 -16.32
N THR A 112 -11.48 -7.19 -17.19
CA THR A 112 -12.08 -7.80 -18.38
C THR A 112 -12.60 -9.19 -18.04
N GLU A 113 -13.52 -9.71 -18.85
CA GLU A 113 -13.80 -11.14 -18.86
C GLU A 113 -12.59 -11.93 -19.39
N ALA A 114 -12.61 -13.26 -19.25
CA ALA A 114 -11.51 -14.14 -19.66
C ALA A 114 -11.18 -14.03 -21.17
N SER A 115 -12.15 -13.67 -22.00
CA SER A 115 -11.96 -13.42 -23.44
C SER A 115 -11.36 -12.06 -23.77
N GLY A 116 -11.16 -11.18 -22.77
CA GLY A 116 -10.78 -9.80 -22.99
C GLY A 116 -11.91 -8.93 -23.55
N ILE A 117 -11.55 -7.72 -24.00
CA ILE A 117 -12.45 -6.76 -24.66
C ILE A 117 -11.87 -6.45 -26.04
N THR A 118 -12.71 -6.42 -27.07
CA THR A 118 -12.33 -6.06 -28.44
C THR A 118 -13.12 -4.87 -28.92
N GLY A 119 -12.46 -3.95 -29.63
CA GLY A 119 -13.09 -2.76 -30.19
C GLY A 119 -12.10 -1.89 -30.95
N THR A 120 -12.59 -0.77 -31.46
CA THR A 120 -11.76 0.24 -32.13
C THR A 120 -11.22 1.23 -31.10
N LEU A 121 -9.92 1.53 -31.15
CA LEU A 121 -9.35 2.60 -30.34
C LEU A 121 -9.93 3.95 -30.76
N GLY A 122 -10.40 4.73 -29.79
CA GLY A 122 -10.89 6.09 -30.04
C GLY A 122 -9.76 7.07 -30.37
N PRO A 123 -10.09 8.31 -30.79
CA PRO A 123 -9.11 9.38 -30.98
C PRO A 123 -8.27 9.59 -29.71
N LEU A 124 -6.99 9.95 -29.86
CA LEU A 124 -6.16 10.32 -28.71
C LEU A 124 -6.65 11.64 -28.12
N GLY A 125 -6.68 11.75 -26.79
CA GLY A 125 -7.00 12.99 -26.08
C GLY A 125 -8.49 13.32 -25.92
N VAL A 126 -9.41 12.44 -26.33
CA VAL A 126 -10.84 12.60 -26.02
C VAL A 126 -11.21 11.77 -24.78
N MET A 127 -11.63 12.44 -23.71
CA MET A 127 -12.27 11.77 -22.58
C MET A 127 -13.72 11.47 -22.99
N LEU A 128 -14.05 10.20 -23.22
CA LEU A 128 -15.44 9.81 -23.45
C LEU A 128 -16.24 10.16 -22.19
N ARG A 129 -17.27 11.00 -22.34
CA ARG A 129 -18.18 11.34 -21.23
C ARG A 129 -18.83 10.05 -20.74
N SER A 130 -18.84 9.86 -19.42
CA SER A 130 -19.46 8.72 -18.71
C SER A 130 -20.88 8.40 -19.22
N ASP A 131 -21.59 9.43 -19.69
CA ASP A 131 -22.93 9.40 -20.27
C ASP A 131 -23.06 8.45 -21.49
N SER A 132 -21.94 8.13 -22.16
CA SER A 132 -21.89 7.24 -23.34
C SER A 132 -21.56 5.77 -23.01
N LEU A 133 -21.21 5.44 -21.76
CA LEU A 133 -21.04 4.07 -21.24
C LEU A 133 -22.30 3.53 -20.55
N LYS A 134 -23.48 4.07 -20.89
CA LYS A 134 -24.76 3.41 -20.59
C LYS A 134 -25.06 2.34 -21.63
N LEU A 135 -24.36 1.19 -21.60
CA LEU A 135 -24.87 -0.03 -22.22
C LEU A 135 -24.22 -1.28 -21.61
N ARG A 136 -25.04 -2.08 -20.90
CA ARG A 136 -24.79 -3.42 -20.34
C ARG A 136 -24.23 -3.58 -18.91
N GLN A 137 -24.59 -2.67 -18.01
CA GLN A 137 -24.68 -2.99 -16.56
C GLN A 137 -26.13 -2.93 -16.04
N MET A 138 -27.12 -3.09 -16.91
CA MET A 138 -28.52 -3.28 -16.50
C MET A 138 -28.89 -4.76 -16.62
N LEU A 139 -29.17 -5.34 -15.44
CA LEU A 139 -30.04 -6.49 -15.16
C LEU A 139 -29.42 -7.88 -15.26
N ASN A 140 -28.64 -8.26 -14.23
CA ASN A 140 -28.73 -9.61 -13.67
C ASN A 140 -28.56 -9.60 -12.14
N MET A 141 -29.35 -8.75 -11.47
CA MET A 141 -29.39 -8.61 -10.00
C MET A 141 -30.69 -9.14 -9.38
N ASP A 142 -31.31 -10.17 -9.99
CA ASP A 142 -32.45 -10.88 -9.42
C ASP A 142 -32.10 -12.32 -9.03
N ARG A 143 -31.05 -12.50 -8.22
CA ARG A 143 -30.92 -13.73 -7.43
C ARG A 143 -30.67 -13.40 -5.95
N PRO A 144 -31.62 -13.72 -5.05
CA PRO A 144 -31.40 -13.55 -3.62
C PRO A 144 -30.32 -14.54 -3.16
N ILE A 145 -29.34 -14.01 -2.44
CA ILE A 145 -28.37 -14.81 -1.68
C ILE A 145 -29.13 -15.42 -0.51
N GLN A 146 -29.34 -16.74 -0.55
CA GLN A 146 -29.80 -17.47 0.63
C GLN A 146 -28.67 -17.48 1.68
N ARG A 147 -29.04 -17.15 2.91
CA ARG A 147 -28.17 -17.14 4.09
C ARG A 147 -27.76 -18.54 4.51
#